data_AF-A0A965AB62-F1
#
_entry.id   AF-A0A965AB62-F1
#
_cell.length_a   1.000
_cell.length_b   1.000
_cell.length_c   1.000
_cell.angle_alpha   90.00
_cell.angle_beta   90.00
_cell.angle_gamma   90.00
#
_symmetry.space_group_name_H-M   'P 1'
#
loop_
_entity.id
_entity.type
_entity.pdbx_description
1 polymer ?
#
loop_
_entity_poly.entity_id
_entity_poly.type
_entity_poly.pdbx_seq_one_letter_code
_entity_poly.pdbx_strand_id
1 'polypeptide(L)' 'MNKLFIIKIGGNVLDNPEQLNTFLKDFASIREPKILIHGGGKIATHIGNQLSIV' A
#
# COMPACT_ATOMS: atom_id res chain seq x y z
N MET A 1 2.33 -25.50 10.80
CA MET A 1 2.91 -24.27 10.23
C MET A 1 1.94 -23.14 10.46
N ASN A 2 2.38 -21.99 10.97
CA ASN A 2 1.51 -20.83 11.13
C ASN A 2 1.31 -20.13 9.78
N LYS A 3 0.07 -19.75 9.48
CA LYS A 3 -0.29 -19.05 8.24
C LYS A 3 0.24 -17.60 8.30
N LEU A 4 0.93 -17.17 7.24
CA LEU A 4 1.39 -15.79 7.07
C LEU A 4 0.60 -15.15 5.91
N PHE A 5 0.07 -13.95 6.14
CA PHE A 5 -0.56 -13.15 5.09
C PHE A 5 0.41 -12.11 4.54
N ILE A 6 0.54 -12.05 3.22
CA ILE A 6 1.29 -11.00 2.54
C ILE A 6 0.31 -10.28 1.63
N ILE A 7 0.03 -9.00 1.93
CA ILE A 7 -1.02 -8.23 1.27
C ILE A 7 -0.38 -7.03 0.59
N LYS A 8 -0.62 -6.85 -0.71
CA LYS A 8 -0.13 -5.72 -1.51
C LYS A 8 -1.27 -4.78 -1.85
N ILE A 9 -1.12 -3.49 -1.56
CA ILE A 9 -2.03 -2.43 -2.00
C ILE A 9 -1.34 -1.47 -2.98
N GLY A 10 -2.12 -0.78 -3.81
CA GLY A 10 -1.62 0.18 -4.79
C GLY A 10 -2.66 1.18 -5.27
N GLY A 11 -2.20 2.26 -5.91
CA GLY A 11 -2.97 3.27 -6.64
C GLY A 11 -4.29 3.63 -5.99
N ASN A 12 -5.38 3.06 -6.51
CA ASN A 12 -6.76 3.38 -6.13
C ASN A 12 -7.05 3.35 -4.62
N VAL A 13 -6.46 2.42 -3.86
CA VAL A 13 -6.68 2.35 -2.40
C VAL A 13 -5.83 3.39 -1.67
N LEU A 14 -4.60 3.64 -2.13
CA LEU A 14 -3.68 4.62 -1.51
C LEU A 14 -4.10 6.06 -1.78
N ASP A 15 -4.69 6.32 -2.95
CA ASP A 15 -5.08 7.66 -3.40
C ASP A 15 -6.44 8.12 -2.84
N ASN A 16 -7.20 7.21 -2.22
CA ASN A 16 -8.48 7.51 -1.58
C ASN A 16 -8.36 7.33 -0.06
N PRO A 17 -8.34 8.43 0.73
CA PRO A 17 -8.15 8.35 2.18
C PRO A 17 -9.19 7.50 2.92
N GLU A 18 -10.45 7.49 2.47
CA GLU A 18 -11.52 6.70 3.10
C GLU A 18 -11.34 5.20 2.86
N GLN A 19 -11.00 4.83 1.62
CA GLN A 19 -10.71 3.44 1.27
C GLN A 19 -9.43 2.96 1.96
N LEU A 20 -8.40 3.81 2.04
CA LEU A 20 -7.17 3.50 2.77
C LEU A 20 -7.46 3.24 4.25
N ASN A 21 -8.24 4.11 4.90
CA ASN A 21 -8.59 3.95 6.31
C ASN A 21 -9.39 2.67 6.57
N THR A 22 -10.36 2.37 5.70
CA THR A 22 -11.13 1.12 5.77
C THR A 22 -10.22 -0.10 5.63
N PHE A 23 -9.37 -0.11 4.60
CA PHE A 23 -8.40 -1.17 4.37
C PHE A 23 -7.47 -1.36 5.57
N LEU A 24 -6.93 -0.27 6.15
CA LEU A 24 -6.01 -0.36 7.28
C LEU A 24 -6.68 -0.92 8.53
N LYS A 25 -7.97 -0.61 8.76
CA LYS A 25 -8.77 -1.21 9.84
C LYS A 25 -8.95 -2.72 9.63
N ASP A 26 -9.31 -3.11 8.41
CA ASP A 26 -9.47 -4.53 8.05
C ASP A 26 -8.15 -5.28 8.17
N PHE A 27 -7.05 -4.72 7.66
CA PHE A 27 -5.71 -5.26 7.79
C PHE A 27 -5.30 -5.42 9.26
N ALA A 28 -5.54 -4.40 10.09
CA ALA A 28 -5.25 -4.44 11.53
C ALA A 28 -6.05 -5.54 12.25
N SER A 29 -7.27 -5.86 11.80
CA SER A 29 -8.14 -6.88 12.41
C SER A 29 -7.66 -8.32 12.22
N ILE A 30 -6.81 -8.60 11.23
CA ILE A 30 -6.25 -9.94 10.98
C ILE A 30 -5.47 -10.42 12.22
N ARG A 31 -5.68 -11.65 12.70
CA ARG A 31 -5.02 -12.11 13.94
C ARG A 31 -3.71 -12.84 13.66
N GLU A 32 -3.61 -13.42 12.48
CA GLU A 32 -2.43 -14.13 12.00
C GLU A 32 -1.28 -13.17 11.66
N PRO A 33 -0.03 -13.66 11.67
CA PRO A 33 1.10 -12.92 11.14
C PRO A 33 0.79 -12.34 9.77
N LYS A 34 1.13 -11.07 9.58
CA LYS A 34 0.78 -10.31 8.38
C LYS A 34 1.90 -9.34 7.99
N ILE A 35 2.07 -9.14 6.68
CA ILE A 35 2.95 -8.15 6.07
C ILE A 35 2.11 -7.34 5.08
N LEU A 36 2.15 -6.01 5.21
CA LEU A 36 1.59 -5.09 4.24
C LEU A 36 2.70 -4.57 3.34
N ILE A 37 2.49 -4.62 2.03
CA ILE A 37 3.37 -4.06 1.01
C ILE A 37 2.59 -2.96 0.28
N HIS A 38 3.24 -1.84 -0.01
CA HIS A 38 2.71 -0.83 -0.94
C HIS A 38 3.77 -0.47 -1.99
N GLY A 39 3.32 0.14 -3.08
CA GLY A 39 4.23 0.69 -4.10
C GLY A 39 4.44 2.20 -3.89
N GLY A 40 5.32 2.80 -4.68
CA GLY A 40 5.55 4.25 -4.69
C GLY A 40 5.39 4.90 -6.07
N GLY A 41 4.81 4.20 -7.05
CA GLY A 41 4.87 4.56 -8.47
C GLY A 41 4.52 6.02 -8.78
N LYS A 42 3.40 6.53 -8.25
CA LYS A 42 3.00 7.94 -8.47
C LYS A 42 4.03 8.95 -7.96
N ILE A 43 4.55 8.73 -6.75
CA ILE A 43 5.57 9.60 -6.15
C ILE A 43 6.89 9.45 -6.90
N ALA A 44 7.26 8.23 -7.29
CA ALA A 44 8.46 7.97 -8.08
C ALA A 44 8.41 8.68 -9.43
N THR A 45 7.28 8.63 -10.14
CA THR A 45 7.07 9.38 -11.39
C THR A 45 7.09 10.88 -11.14
N HIS A 46 6.44 11.38 -10.08
CA HIS A 46 6.45 12.81 -9.75
C HIS A 46 7.88 13.32 -9.51
N ILE A 47 8.67 12.62 -8.70
CA ILE A 47 10.07 12.94 -8.43
C ILE A 47 10.91 12.82 -9.72
N GLY A 48 10.69 11.77 -10.51
CA GLY A 48 11.38 11.56 -11.79
C GLY A 48 11.20 12.73 -12.75
N ASN A 49 9.96 13.22 -12.88
CA ASN A 49 9.64 14.39 -13.70
C ASN A 49 10.32 15.65 -13.17
N GLN A 50 10.32 15.88 -11.85
CA GLN A 50 11.00 17.03 -11.23
C GLN A 50 12.51 17.03 -11.47
N LEU A 51 13.11 15.84 -11.51
CA LEU A 51 14.54 15.65 -11.76
C LEU A 51 14.87 15.52 -13.25
N SER A 52 13.88 15.54 -14.15
CA SER A 52 14.06 15.31 -15.60
C SER A 52 14.75 13.98 -15.94
N ILE A 53 14.46 12.93 -15.15
CA ILE A 53 15.01 11.58 -15.33
C ILE A 53 13.93 10.53 -15.68
N VAL A 54 12.67 10.95 -15.74
CA VAL A 54 11.48 10.18 -16.17
C VAL A 54 10.60 11.08 -17.02
#